data_AF-A0A2G5X4S5-F1
#
_entry.id   AF-A0A2G5X4S5-F1
#
_cell.length_a   1.000
_cell.length_b   1.000
_cell.length_c   1.000
_cell.angle_alpha   90.00
_cell.angle_beta   90.00
_cell.angle_gamma   90.00
#
_symmetry.space_group_name_H-M   'P 1'
#
loop_
_entity.id
_entity.type
_entity.pdbx_description
1 polymer ?
#
loop_
_entity_poly.entity_id
_entity_poly.type
_entity_poly.pdbx_seq_one_letter_code
_entity_poly.pdbx_strand_id
1 'polypeptide(L)'
;MTSLLLLSACTEENNTNYYSSPEAALEDLIQSEGIKGSIDSITTTDEIEILVIEQNKNSYFVAELLEDKKGYTASRISANATMESGGSWELKTDSKHRYTIYFEKKQEDQNFYPLSNGDYYISLVEGHQLTKEDSITKNSIKDIRTVKE
;
A
#
# COMPACT_ATOMS: atom_id res chain seq x y z
N MET A 1 34.05 -23.07 -32.82
CA MET A 1 34.23 -22.27 -31.58
C MET A 1 32.84 -21.90 -31.11
N THR A 2 32.36 -22.56 -30.08
CA THR A 2 30.99 -22.39 -29.56
C THR A 2 31.02 -21.25 -28.54
N SER A 3 30.38 -20.14 -28.87
CA SER A 3 30.28 -18.98 -27.99
C SER A 3 29.28 -19.30 -26.88
N LEU A 4 29.77 -19.45 -25.65
CA LEU A 4 28.96 -19.62 -24.46
C LEU A 4 28.57 -18.22 -23.95
N LEU A 5 27.33 -17.81 -24.18
CA LEU A 5 26.76 -16.61 -23.58
C LEU A 5 26.39 -16.93 -22.13
N LEU A 6 27.24 -16.51 -21.19
CA LEU A 6 26.92 -16.49 -19.77
C LEU A 6 26.00 -15.29 -19.52
N LEU A 7 24.69 -15.55 -19.49
CA LEU A 7 23.72 -14.62 -18.93
C LEU A 7 23.93 -14.61 -17.41
N SER A 8 24.80 -13.73 -16.93
CA SER A 8 24.81 -13.36 -15.52
C SER A 8 23.51 -12.63 -15.23
N ALA A 9 22.52 -13.38 -14.74
CA ALA A 9 21.43 -12.79 -14.00
C ALA A 9 22.03 -12.22 -12.72
N CYS A 10 22.27 -10.91 -12.69
CA CYS A 10 22.47 -10.19 -11.45
C CYS A 10 21.14 -10.27 -10.70
N THR A 11 21.03 -11.24 -9.79
CA THR A 11 20.01 -11.21 -8.76
C THR A 11 20.37 -10.03 -7.86
N GLU A 12 19.72 -8.89 -8.03
CA GLU A 12 19.79 -7.82 -7.04
C GLU A 12 19.25 -8.41 -5.73
N GLU A 13 20.14 -8.63 -4.76
CA GLU A 13 19.73 -8.85 -3.38
C GLU A 13 18.95 -7.60 -2.98
N ASN A 14 17.62 -7.74 -2.85
CA ASN A 14 16.77 -6.73 -2.23
C ASN A 14 17.24 -6.57 -0.77
N ASN A 15 18.18 -5.67 -0.54
CA ASN A 15 18.58 -5.24 0.79
C ASN A 15 17.44 -4.39 1.35
N THR A 16 16.48 -5.05 2.01
CA THR A 16 15.48 -4.35 2.82
C THR A 16 16.22 -3.54 3.89
N ASN A 17 16.09 -2.22 3.82
CA ASN A 17 16.67 -1.33 4.82
C ASN A 17 15.80 -1.33 6.08
N TYR A 18 16.46 -1.38 7.23
CA TYR A 18 15.80 -1.32 8.53
C TYR A 18 16.21 -0.05 9.26
N TYR A 19 15.22 0.57 9.92
CA TYR A 19 15.37 1.85 10.62
C TYR A 19 14.97 1.71 12.08
N SER A 20 15.51 2.57 12.93
CA SER A 20 15.22 2.54 14.37
C SER A 20 13.85 3.11 14.74
N SER A 21 13.15 3.77 13.81
CA SER A 21 11.83 4.35 14.04
C SER A 21 10.95 4.29 12.78
N PRO A 22 9.62 4.31 12.92
CA PRO A 22 8.71 4.31 11.78
C PRO A 22 8.84 5.58 10.94
N GLU A 23 9.14 6.73 11.56
CA GLU A 23 9.34 7.99 10.84
C GLU A 23 10.54 7.93 9.88
N ALA A 24 11.64 7.32 10.31
CA ALA A 24 12.83 7.17 9.47
C ALA A 24 12.58 6.21 8.29
N ALA A 25 11.84 5.12 8.52
CA ALA A 25 11.43 4.21 7.45
C ALA A 25 10.50 4.89 6.44
N LEU A 26 9.54 5.69 6.92
CA LEU A 26 8.65 6.48 6.08
C LEU A 26 9.40 7.54 5.28
N GLU A 27 10.37 8.23 5.89
CA GLU A 27 11.19 9.23 5.21
C GLU A 27 12.01 8.60 4.07
N ASP A 28 12.60 7.42 4.31
CA ASP A 28 13.30 6.68 3.27
C ASP A 28 12.37 6.28 2.11
N LEU A 29 11.17 5.77 2.41
CA LEU A 29 10.17 5.44 1.39
C LEU A 29 9.77 6.69 0.58
N ILE A 30 9.52 7.82 1.24
CA ILE A 30 9.18 9.10 0.60
C ILE A 30 10.27 9.52 -0.39
N GLN A 31 11.53 9.44 0.03
CA GLN A 31 12.66 9.86 -0.80
C GLN A 31 12.93 8.88 -1.94
N SER A 32 12.98 7.58 -1.65
CA SER A 32 13.31 6.53 -2.62
C SER A 32 12.25 6.38 -3.72
N GLU A 33 10.98 6.50 -3.35
CA GLU A 33 9.86 6.41 -4.30
C GLU A 33 9.46 7.76 -4.90
N GLY A 34 10.12 8.85 -4.49
CA GLY A 34 9.84 10.20 -4.97
C GLY A 34 8.39 10.63 -4.73
N ILE A 35 7.85 10.31 -3.55
CA ILE A 35 6.46 10.61 -3.16
C ILE A 35 6.31 12.12 -2.97
N LYS A 36 5.35 12.72 -3.68
CA LYS A 36 5.02 14.15 -3.62
C LYS A 36 3.61 14.41 -3.10
N GLY A 37 2.68 13.46 -3.27
CA GLY A 37 1.30 13.55 -2.80
C GLY A 37 1.11 13.06 -1.35
N SER A 38 -0.12 12.73 -0.99
CA SER A 38 -0.51 12.37 0.36
C SER A 38 -0.12 10.94 0.75
N ILE A 39 -0.07 10.69 2.05
CA ILE A 39 0.09 9.36 2.65
C ILE A 39 -0.93 9.23 3.78
N ASP A 40 -1.79 8.23 3.67
CA ASP A 40 -2.72 7.81 4.71
C ASP A 40 -2.29 6.44 5.25
N SER A 41 -2.12 6.33 6.57
CA SER A 41 -1.84 5.05 7.23
C SER A 41 -3.14 4.41 7.70
N ILE A 42 -3.28 3.13 7.41
CA ILE A 42 -4.42 2.30 7.75
C ILE A 42 -3.94 1.22 8.71
N THR A 43 -4.47 1.22 9.92
CA THR A 43 -4.34 0.09 10.83
C THR A 43 -5.44 -0.92 10.51
N THR A 44 -5.08 -2.16 10.17
CA THR A 44 -6.07 -3.21 9.96
C THR A 44 -6.56 -3.80 11.29
N THR A 45 -7.65 -4.57 11.25
CA THR A 45 -8.13 -5.36 12.40
C THR A 45 -7.13 -6.43 12.86
N ASP A 46 -6.15 -6.78 12.02
CA ASP A 46 -5.05 -7.69 12.33
C ASP A 46 -3.78 -6.95 12.80
N GLU A 47 -3.91 -5.64 13.09
CA GLU A 47 -2.81 -4.74 13.50
C GLU A 47 -1.68 -4.61 12.46
N ILE A 48 -2.01 -4.74 11.17
CA ILE A 48 -1.08 -4.47 10.06
C ILE A 48 -1.21 -3.01 9.65
N GLU A 49 -0.09 -2.31 9.46
CA GLU A 49 -0.07 -0.94 8.95
C GLU A 49 0.10 -0.94 7.42
N ILE A 50 -0.96 -0.55 6.71
CA ILE A 50 -0.97 -0.36 5.26
C ILE A 50 -0.93 1.14 4.96
N LEU A 51 -0.06 1.54 4.05
CA LEU A 51 0.06 2.93 3.60
C LEU A 51 -0.60 3.08 2.23
N VAL A 52 -1.62 3.92 2.12
CA VAL A 52 -2.16 4.37 0.83
C VAL A 52 -1.47 5.65 0.46
N ILE A 53 -0.78 5.62 -0.68
CA ILE A 53 0.15 6.67 -1.07
C ILE A 53 -0.27 7.22 -2.43
N GLU A 54 -0.50 8.53 -2.48
CA GLU A 54 -0.51 9.27 -3.73
C GLU A 54 0.93 9.67 -4.08
N GLN A 55 1.54 9.01 -5.07
CA GLN A 55 2.90 9.33 -5.48
C GLN A 55 2.97 10.74 -6.08
N ASN A 56 2.06 11.03 -7.00
CA ASN A 56 1.82 12.32 -7.63
C ASN A 56 0.40 12.30 -8.20
N LYS A 57 -0.20 13.48 -8.42
CA LYS A 57 -1.58 13.68 -8.86
C LYS A 57 -2.22 12.47 -9.56
N ASN A 58 -3.21 11.85 -8.91
CA ASN A 58 -3.99 10.69 -9.39
C ASN A 58 -3.23 9.36 -9.53
N SER A 59 -1.93 9.30 -9.26
CA SER A 59 -1.11 8.08 -9.29
C SER A 59 -0.95 7.55 -7.87
N TYR A 60 -1.52 6.38 -7.61
CA TYR A 60 -1.51 5.76 -6.29
C TYR A 60 -0.78 4.43 -6.29
N PHE A 61 -0.23 4.09 -5.14
CA PHE A 61 0.20 2.74 -4.80
C PHE A 61 -0.02 2.48 -3.32
N VAL A 62 0.16 1.22 -2.94
CA VAL A 62 0.04 0.76 -1.57
C VAL A 62 1.39 0.23 -1.10
N ALA A 63 1.76 0.59 0.12
CA ALA A 63 2.92 0.08 0.84
C ALA A 63 2.50 -0.53 2.19
N GLU A 64 3.41 -1.23 2.84
CA GLU A 64 3.27 -1.72 4.21
C GLU A 64 4.36 -1.09 5.08
N LEU A 65 4.00 -0.70 6.30
CA LEU A 65 4.95 -0.34 7.35
C LEU A 65 5.03 -1.50 8.32
N LEU A 66 6.17 -2.16 8.37
CA LEU A 66 6.39 -3.36 9.18
C LEU A 66 7.40 -3.09 10.30
N GLU A 67 7.05 -3.50 11.51
CA GLU A 67 7.98 -3.61 12.64
C GLU A 67 8.42 -5.07 12.82
N ASP A 68 9.72 -5.32 12.86
CA ASP A 68 10.27 -6.62 13.27
C ASP A 68 11.47 -6.46 14.23
N LYS A 69 12.13 -7.57 14.57
CA LYS A 69 13.26 -7.59 15.52
C LYS A 69 14.46 -6.73 15.11
N LYS A 70 14.58 -6.37 13.83
CA LYS A 70 15.64 -5.53 13.28
C LYS A 70 15.27 -4.05 13.24
N GLY A 71 14.01 -3.70 13.46
CA GLY A 71 13.49 -2.33 13.44
C GLY A 71 12.29 -2.20 12.50
N TYR A 72 12.16 -1.02 11.89
CA TYR A 72 11.06 -0.66 11.00
C TYR A 72 11.51 -0.70 9.54
N THR A 73 10.63 -1.16 8.67
CA THR A 73 10.76 -1.06 7.20
C THR A 73 9.45 -0.57 6.60
N ALA A 74 9.54 0.21 5.52
CA ALA A 74 8.39 0.62 4.75
C ALA A 74 8.63 0.22 3.28
N SER A 75 7.78 -0.66 2.75
CA SER A 75 8.00 -1.30 1.45
C SER A 75 6.74 -1.22 0.60
N ARG A 76 6.89 -0.90 -0.68
CA ARG A 76 5.79 -0.95 -1.65
C ARG A 76 5.31 -2.41 -1.82
N ILE A 77 3.99 -2.62 -1.75
CA ILE A 77 3.35 -3.94 -1.91
C ILE A 77 2.39 -4.01 -3.12
N SER A 78 2.18 -2.91 -3.84
CA SER A 78 1.41 -2.88 -5.08
C SER A 78 2.15 -2.19 -6.21
N ALA A 79 1.74 -2.44 -7.46
CA ALA A 79 2.13 -1.56 -8.56
C ALA A 79 1.51 -0.16 -8.40
N ASN A 80 2.11 0.83 -9.07
CA ASN A 80 1.48 2.12 -9.28
C ASN A 80 0.29 1.99 -10.22
N ALA A 81 -0.73 2.79 -9.98
CA ALA A 81 -1.88 2.89 -10.84
C ALA A 81 -2.43 4.32 -10.87
N THR A 82 -2.63 4.82 -12.08
CA THR A 82 -3.35 6.08 -12.31
C THR A 82 -4.84 5.81 -12.22
N MET A 83 -5.52 6.47 -11.27
CA MET A 83 -6.95 6.34 -11.06
C MET A 83 -7.67 7.63 -11.46
N GLU A 84 -8.70 7.50 -12.30
CA GLU A 84 -9.63 8.59 -12.62
C GLU A 84 -11.00 8.39 -11.98
N SER A 85 -11.51 7.16 -12.01
CA SER A 85 -12.86 6.81 -11.56
C SER A 85 -12.91 5.96 -10.28
N GLY A 86 -11.77 5.58 -9.73
CA GLY A 86 -11.66 4.57 -8.66
C GLY A 86 -11.18 3.22 -9.19
N GLY A 87 -11.22 2.19 -8.37
CA GLY A 87 -10.76 0.85 -8.71
C GLY A 87 -10.54 -0.05 -7.50
N SER A 88 -9.98 -1.23 -7.74
CA SER A 88 -9.58 -2.14 -6.67
C SER A 88 -8.24 -2.80 -6.95
N TRP A 89 -7.54 -3.16 -5.88
CA TRP A 89 -6.29 -3.93 -5.95
C TRP A 89 -6.31 -5.10 -4.97
N GLU A 90 -5.88 -6.25 -5.47
CA GLU A 90 -5.48 -7.37 -4.64
C GLU A 90 -4.09 -7.10 -4.07
N LEU A 91 -3.98 -7.08 -2.74
CA LEU A 91 -2.77 -6.78 -1.99
C LEU A 91 -2.25 -8.04 -1.32
N LYS A 92 -0.94 -8.22 -1.31
CA LYS A 92 -0.28 -9.24 -0.49
C LYS A 92 0.78 -8.56 0.36
N THR A 93 0.62 -8.66 1.67
CA THR A 93 1.56 -8.08 2.64
C THR A 93 2.80 -8.96 2.78
N ASP A 94 3.88 -8.39 3.29
CA ASP A 94 5.12 -9.07 3.68
C ASP A 94 4.85 -10.10 4.79
N SER A 95 3.88 -9.80 5.66
CA SER A 95 3.29 -10.72 6.64
C SER A 95 2.41 -11.83 6.03
N LYS A 96 2.28 -11.88 4.70
CA LYS A 96 1.51 -12.87 3.90
C LYS A 96 -0.01 -12.81 4.06
N HIS A 97 -0.53 -11.75 4.66
CA HIS A 97 -1.96 -11.45 4.62
C HIS A 97 -2.36 -11.03 3.21
N ARG A 98 -3.61 -11.29 2.90
CA ARG A 98 -4.19 -10.98 1.59
C ARG A 98 -5.37 -10.06 1.84
N TYR A 99 -5.40 -8.95 1.12
CA TYR A 99 -6.51 -8.00 1.18
C TYR A 99 -6.92 -7.60 -0.23
N THR A 100 -8.12 -7.06 -0.36
CA THR A 100 -8.55 -6.29 -1.51
C THR A 100 -8.89 -4.91 -1.04
N ILE A 101 -8.21 -3.90 -1.56
CA ILE A 101 -8.53 -2.50 -1.30
C ILE A 101 -9.42 -1.97 -2.43
N TYR A 102 -10.47 -1.26 -2.07
CA TYR A 102 -11.41 -0.61 -2.98
C TYR A 102 -11.29 0.89 -2.85
N PHE A 103 -11.36 1.61 -3.97
CA PHE A 103 -11.30 3.07 -4.08
C PHE A 103 -12.53 3.56 -4.82
N GLU A 104 -13.28 4.46 -4.19
CA GLU A 104 -14.51 5.03 -4.74
C GLU A 104 -14.50 6.56 -4.70
N LYS A 105 -15.02 7.21 -5.74
CA LYS A 105 -15.14 8.68 -5.79
C LYS A 105 -16.20 9.25 -4.86
N LYS A 106 -17.13 8.41 -4.41
CA LYS A 106 -18.20 8.78 -3.49
C LYS A 106 -18.28 7.72 -2.41
N GLN A 107 -18.66 8.15 -1.21
CA GLN A 107 -18.98 7.21 -0.16
C GLN A 107 -20.23 6.41 -0.56
N GLU A 108 -20.05 5.14 -0.90
CA GLU A 108 -21.16 4.25 -1.25
C GLU A 108 -21.93 3.80 0.00
N ASP A 109 -21.22 3.49 1.08
CA ASP A 109 -21.78 3.09 2.36
C ASP A 109 -20.89 3.53 3.56
N GLN A 110 -21.27 3.14 4.78
CA GLN A 110 -20.57 3.51 6.01
C GLN A 110 -19.21 2.81 6.20
N ASN A 111 -18.93 1.78 5.40
CA ASN A 111 -17.70 1.00 5.44
C ASN A 111 -16.64 1.55 4.46
N PHE A 112 -16.83 2.78 3.97
CA PHE A 112 -15.87 3.52 3.18
C PHE A 112 -15.34 4.73 3.95
N TYR A 113 -14.02 4.82 4.09
CA TYR A 113 -13.33 5.87 4.84
C TYR A 113 -12.69 6.87 3.88
N PRO A 114 -12.81 8.19 4.11
CA PRO A 114 -12.19 9.18 3.23
C PRO A 114 -10.67 9.16 3.36
N LEU A 115 -9.97 9.31 2.24
CA LEU A 115 -8.54 9.65 2.24
C LEU A 115 -8.35 11.15 2.54
N SER A 116 -7.18 11.50 3.08
CA SER A 116 -6.86 12.87 3.50
C SER A 116 -6.87 13.89 2.36
N ASN A 117 -6.47 13.49 1.15
CA ASN A 117 -6.51 14.35 -0.04
C ASN A 117 -7.94 14.62 -0.54
N GLY A 118 -8.94 13.89 -0.04
CA GLY A 118 -10.34 14.04 -0.43
C GLY A 118 -10.69 13.48 -1.82
N ASP A 119 -9.74 12.83 -2.49
CA ASP A 119 -9.96 12.35 -3.87
C ASP A 119 -10.76 11.05 -3.93
N TYR A 120 -10.67 10.22 -2.89
CA TYR A 120 -11.29 8.91 -2.82
C TYR A 120 -11.73 8.56 -1.40
N TYR A 121 -12.69 7.65 -1.33
CA TYR A 121 -13.02 6.86 -0.17
C TYR A 121 -12.51 5.44 -0.37
N ILE A 122 -12.07 4.80 0.69
CA ILE A 122 -11.50 3.46 0.65
C ILE A 122 -12.20 2.47 1.56
N SER A 123 -12.18 1.21 1.14
CA SER A 123 -12.54 0.07 1.97
C SER A 123 -11.48 -1.01 1.81
N LEU A 124 -11.21 -1.79 2.85
CA LEU A 124 -10.27 -2.89 2.81
C LEU A 124 -10.99 -4.17 3.23
N VAL A 125 -10.92 -5.21 2.43
CA VAL A 125 -11.55 -6.49 2.73
C VAL A 125 -10.50 -7.58 2.77
N GLU A 126 -10.64 -8.50 3.73
CA GLU A 126 -9.79 -9.67 3.85
C GLU A 126 -9.98 -10.62 2.65
N GLY A 127 -8.87 -11.12 2.12
CA GLY A 127 -8.82 -11.99 0.95
C GLY A 127 -8.70 -11.25 -0.38
N HIS A 128 -8.41 -12.02 -1.43
CA HIS A 128 -8.40 -11.54 -2.81
C HIS A 128 -9.79 -11.73 -3.41
N GLN A 129 -10.42 -10.64 -3.83
CA GLN A 129 -11.78 -10.60 -4.35
C GLN A 129 -11.76 -10.12 -5.81
N LEU A 130 -12.32 -10.93 -6.70
CA LEU A 130 -12.45 -10.61 -8.12
C LEU A 130 -13.60 -9.64 -8.41
N THR A 131 -14.60 -9.61 -7.54
CA THR A 131 -15.79 -8.76 -7.66
C THR A 131 -16.12 -8.15 -6.32
N LYS A 132 -16.37 -6.84 -6.32
CA LYS A 132 -16.97 -6.15 -5.18
C LYS A 132 -18.38 -6.72 -4.98
N GLU A 133 -18.68 -7.20 -3.77
CA GLU A 133 -20.06 -7.50 -3.40
C GLU A 133 -20.87 -6.20 -3.35
N ASP A 134 -22.17 -6.26 -3.65
CA ASP A 134 -23.07 -5.08 -3.69
C ASP A 134 -23.06 -4.28 -2.37
N SER A 135 -22.62 -4.89 -1.27
CA SER A 135 -22.33 -4.24 -0.01
C SER A 135 -21.12 -4.88 0.65
N ILE A 136 -20.10 -4.08 0.99
CA ILE A 136 -18.98 -4.56 1.80
C ILE A 136 -19.47 -4.65 3.23
N THR A 137 -19.80 -5.85 3.70
CA THR A 137 -20.37 -6.03 5.05
C THR A 137 -19.31 -6.15 6.15
N LYS A 138 -18.06 -6.45 5.78
CA LYS A 138 -16.93 -6.59 6.72
C LYS A 138 -15.73 -5.81 6.19
N ASN A 139 -15.45 -4.67 6.81
CA ASN A 139 -14.24 -3.90 6.56
C ASN A 139 -13.14 -4.34 7.55
N SER A 140 -11.92 -4.49 7.04
CA SER A 140 -10.70 -4.81 7.78
C SER A 140 -9.97 -3.56 8.26
N ILE A 141 -10.47 -2.35 7.98
CA ILE A 141 -9.93 -1.09 8.53
C ILE A 141 -10.40 -0.94 9.98
N LYS A 142 -9.43 -0.82 10.90
CA LYS A 142 -9.66 -0.50 12.31
C LYS A 142 -9.53 1.01 12.56
N ASP A 143 -8.51 1.64 11.98
CA ASP A 143 -8.24 3.07 12.09
C ASP A 143 -7.59 3.60 10.80
N ILE A 144 -7.74 4.90 10.55
CA ILE A 144 -7.05 5.61 9.46
C ILE A 144 -6.55 6.95 9.97
N ARG A 145 -5.29 7.28 9.65
CA ARG A 145 -4.66 8.55 10.01
C ARG A 145 -3.83 9.12 8.87
N THR A 146 -3.87 10.44 8.74
CA THR A 146 -2.99 11.16 7.83
C THR A 146 -1.54 11.15 8.33
N VAL A 147 -0.61 10.74 7.48
CA VAL A 147 0.83 10.82 7.73
C VAL A 147 1.42 12.04 7.03
N LYS A 148 0.97 12.31 5.80
CA LYS A 148 1.41 13.45 4.98
C LYS A 148 0.25 13.92 4.11
N GLU A 149 0.10 15.24 3.97
CA GLU A 149 -0.75 15.91 2.97
C GLU A 149 0.05 16.34 1.73
#